data_AF-A0A8D2JGN2-F1
#
_entry.id   AF-A0A8D2JGN2-F1
#
_cell.length_a   1.000
_cell.length_b   1.000
_cell.length_c   1.000
_cell.angle_alpha   90.00
_cell.angle_beta   90.00
_cell.angle_gamma   90.00
#
_symmetry.space_group_name_H-M   'P 1'
#
loop_
_entity.id
_entity.type
_entity.pdbx_description
1 polymer ?
#
loop_
_entity_poly.entity_id
_entity_poly.type
_entity_poly.pdbx_seq_one_letter_code
_entity_poly.pdbx_strand_id
1 'polypeptide(L)'
;MTQRTPIFFLTLTLSFPGYARSSHFENCTTHRECDTRRRNEITQTVLSRYLPNKKSPREPLRLSLCCRRLRVAMGISRDNWHKRRKTGGKRKPYHKKRKYELGRPPANTKIGPRRIHTVRVRGGNKKYRALRLDVGNFSWGSECCTRKTRIIDVVYNASNNELVRTKTLVKNCIVLIDSTPYRQWYESHYALPLGRKKGAKLTPEEEEILNKKRSKKIQKKYDERKKNAKISSLLEEQFQQGKLLACIASRPGQCGRADGYLLEGKELEFYLRKIKARKGK
;
A
#
# COMPACT_ATOMS: atom_id res chain seq x y z
N MET A 1 -45.17 61.06 20.24
CA MET A 1 -46.50 61.06 20.91
C MET A 1 -47.47 60.27 20.05
N THR A 2 -48.42 59.54 20.67
CA THR A 2 -49.80 59.21 20.22
C THR A 2 -50.16 59.01 18.73
N GLN A 3 -51.03 58.08 18.29
CA GLN A 3 -51.73 56.93 18.89
C GLN A 3 -52.31 56.02 17.76
N ARG A 4 -52.31 54.71 18.03
CA ARG A 4 -53.23 53.60 17.65
C ARG A 4 -54.46 53.87 16.73
N THR A 5 -54.79 52.90 15.85
CA THR A 5 -56.09 52.14 15.66
C THR A 5 -56.03 51.25 14.38
N PRO A 6 -56.94 50.27 14.07
CA PRO A 6 -56.59 48.86 14.32
C PRO A 6 -56.96 47.77 13.25
N ILE A 7 -56.45 46.54 13.48
CA ILE A 7 -57.05 45.19 13.25
C ILE A 7 -57.69 44.84 11.87
N PHE A 8 -57.16 43.81 11.21
CA PHE A 8 -57.85 42.52 11.03
C PHE A 8 -56.87 41.37 10.71
N PHE A 9 -56.99 40.25 11.44
CA PHE A 9 -56.24 39.02 11.23
C PHE A 9 -57.14 38.01 10.50
N LEU A 10 -56.63 37.32 9.48
CA LEU A 10 -57.22 36.07 9.01
C LEU A 10 -56.10 35.02 8.82
N THR A 11 -56.22 33.92 9.55
CA THR A 11 -55.36 32.74 9.43
C THR A 11 -56.01 31.72 8.49
N LEU A 12 -55.23 31.18 7.56
CA LEU A 12 -55.65 30.02 6.76
C LEU A 12 -54.47 29.06 6.56
N THR A 13 -54.81 27.77 6.53
CA THR A 13 -53.94 26.69 6.98
C THR A 13 -53.21 25.96 5.86
N LEU A 14 -51.99 25.53 6.14
CA LEU A 14 -51.24 24.57 5.33
C LEU A 14 -52.01 23.24 5.22
N SER A 15 -51.97 22.60 4.05
CA SER A 15 -52.39 21.20 3.88
C SER A 15 -51.59 20.52 2.77
N PHE A 16 -50.88 19.44 3.14
CA PHE A 16 -50.23 18.53 2.20
C PHE A 16 -51.25 17.51 1.66
N PRO A 17 -51.19 17.12 0.38
CA PRO A 17 -51.95 15.97 -0.11
C PRO A 17 -51.31 14.66 0.37
N GLY A 18 -52.13 13.79 0.99
CA GLY A 18 -51.67 12.55 1.63
C GLY A 18 -51.72 11.31 0.73
N TYR A 19 -51.05 10.26 1.21
CA TYR A 19 -51.21 8.88 0.74
C TYR A 19 -52.63 8.35 1.00
N ALA A 20 -53.18 7.58 0.05
CA ALA A 20 -54.42 6.80 0.25
C ALA A 20 -54.19 5.31 -0.04
N ARG A 21 -54.82 4.45 0.77
CA ARG A 21 -54.87 2.98 0.64
C ARG A 21 -56.28 2.54 0.25
N SER A 22 -56.38 1.47 -0.55
CA SER A 22 -57.41 0.42 -0.50
C SER A 22 -56.98 -0.68 -1.50
N SER A 23 -57.06 -2.01 -1.33
CA SER A 23 -57.64 -2.97 -0.35
C SER A 23 -58.73 -3.85 -0.99
N HIS A 24 -58.40 -5.09 -1.32
CA HIS A 24 -59.24 -6.31 -1.22
C HIS A 24 -58.30 -7.53 -1.37
N PHE A 25 -58.30 -8.48 -0.41
CA PHE A 25 -58.92 -9.82 -0.49
C PHE A 25 -58.40 -10.62 -1.70
N GLU A 26 -57.80 -11.83 -1.60
CA GLU A 26 -57.66 -12.81 -0.51
C GLU A 26 -56.40 -13.70 -0.79
N ASN A 27 -55.96 -14.72 -0.03
CA ASN A 27 -56.40 -15.41 1.21
C ASN A 27 -55.13 -15.83 2.02
N CYS A 28 -55.28 -16.41 3.22
CA CYS A 28 -54.20 -17.05 3.99
C CYS A 28 -54.76 -18.04 5.03
N THR A 29 -54.21 -19.25 5.13
CA THR A 29 -54.60 -20.25 6.14
C THR A 29 -53.43 -20.71 7.03
N THR A 30 -53.62 -20.53 8.34
CA THR A 30 -53.10 -21.37 9.46
C THR A 30 -51.57 -21.39 9.74
N HIS A 31 -51.04 -21.33 10.97
CA HIS A 31 -51.56 -21.14 12.36
C HIS A 31 -50.37 -20.52 13.18
N ARG A 32 -50.51 -19.41 13.95
CA ARG A 32 -50.65 -19.31 15.44
C ARG A 32 -49.60 -20.10 16.27
N GLU A 33 -49.06 -19.65 17.42
CA GLU A 33 -49.17 -18.47 18.31
C GLU A 33 -47.82 -18.39 19.09
N CYS A 34 -47.21 -17.24 19.44
CA CYS A 34 -47.57 -16.17 20.39
C CYS A 34 -47.18 -16.40 21.88
N ASP A 35 -46.03 -15.83 22.25
CA ASP A 35 -45.76 -15.04 23.47
C ASP A 35 -45.66 -15.67 24.90
N THR A 36 -45.24 -14.80 25.81
CA THR A 36 -44.58 -15.00 27.11
C THR A 36 -45.53 -14.96 28.31
N ARG A 37 -45.26 -15.80 29.34
CA ARG A 37 -45.51 -15.56 30.79
C ARG A 37 -44.98 -16.74 31.63
N ARG A 38 -44.09 -16.51 32.59
CA ARG A 38 -44.33 -16.33 34.05
C ARG A 38 -44.89 -17.55 34.81
N ARG A 39 -44.03 -18.04 35.72
CA ARG A 39 -44.27 -18.36 37.14
C ARG A 39 -45.09 -19.61 37.53
N ASN A 40 -44.53 -20.32 38.52
CA ASN A 40 -45.17 -21.20 39.50
C ASN A 40 -45.75 -22.52 38.93
N GLU A 41 -45.83 -23.65 39.63
CA GLU A 41 -45.21 -24.17 40.88
C GLU A 41 -45.47 -25.70 40.91
N ILE A 42 -45.01 -26.43 41.95
CA ILE A 42 -45.46 -27.78 42.33
C ILE A 42 -45.10 -28.94 41.36
N THR A 43 -44.12 -29.77 41.75
CA THR A 43 -44.39 -31.04 42.48
C THR A 43 -43.15 -31.48 43.25
N GLN A 44 -43.32 -31.82 44.53
CA GLN A 44 -42.27 -32.38 45.39
C GLN A 44 -42.30 -33.91 45.37
N THR A 45 -41.13 -34.53 45.46
CA THR A 45 -40.70 -35.63 46.37
C THR A 45 -39.36 -36.13 45.84
N VAL A 46 -38.34 -36.48 46.64
CA VAL A 46 -38.29 -37.52 47.68
C VAL A 46 -37.12 -37.19 48.63
N LEU A 47 -37.32 -37.30 49.96
CA LEU A 47 -36.35 -37.50 51.07
C LEU A 47 -35.04 -36.65 51.09
N SER A 48 -34.46 -36.20 52.20
CA SER A 48 -34.77 -36.09 53.63
C SER A 48 -33.44 -35.61 54.25
N ARG A 49 -33.48 -34.53 55.06
CA ARG A 49 -32.54 -34.19 56.15
C ARG A 49 -31.06 -34.62 56.03
N TYR A 50 -30.15 -33.64 55.89
CA TYR A 50 -29.08 -33.34 56.88
C TYR A 50 -28.14 -32.25 56.35
N LEU A 51 -28.05 -31.13 57.05
CA LEU A 51 -26.88 -30.22 57.08
C LEU A 51 -26.44 -30.13 58.54
N PRO A 52 -25.13 -30.04 58.82
CA PRO A 52 -24.59 -28.69 59.02
C PRO A 52 -23.14 -28.45 58.53
N ASN A 53 -22.89 -27.20 58.13
CA ASN A 53 -21.64 -26.44 58.24
C ASN A 53 -20.29 -27.19 58.27
N LYS A 54 -19.47 -26.99 57.22
CA LYS A 54 -18.00 -26.96 57.35
C LYS A 54 -17.40 -25.71 56.68
N LYS A 55 -16.47 -25.10 57.41
CA LYS A 55 -15.77 -23.84 57.09
C LYS A 55 -14.89 -24.00 55.84
N SER A 56 -14.87 -23.00 54.96
CA SER A 56 -13.88 -22.88 53.88
C SER A 56 -12.59 -22.21 54.40
N PRO A 57 -11.40 -22.83 54.27
CA PRO A 57 -10.14 -22.14 54.47
C PRO A 57 -9.86 -21.21 53.28
N ARG A 58 -9.40 -19.99 53.55
CA ARG A 58 -8.91 -19.06 52.51
C ARG A 58 -7.47 -19.43 52.14
N GLU A 59 -7.25 -19.94 50.94
CA GLU A 59 -5.89 -20.10 50.40
C GLU A 59 -5.27 -18.73 50.05
N PRO A 60 -4.03 -18.43 50.46
CA PRO A 60 -3.32 -17.24 50.01
C PRO A 60 -2.67 -17.50 48.65
N LEU A 61 -3.16 -16.81 47.61
CA LEU A 61 -2.55 -16.79 46.27
C LEU A 61 -1.11 -16.25 46.33
N ARG A 62 -0.13 -17.14 46.50
CA ARG A 62 1.29 -16.83 46.22
C ARG A 62 1.48 -16.65 44.73
N LEU A 63 1.26 -15.42 44.26
CA LEU A 63 1.74 -14.92 42.97
C LEU A 63 3.27 -14.95 42.95
N SER A 64 3.82 -16.14 42.75
CA SER A 64 5.21 -16.31 42.38
C SER A 64 5.38 -15.74 40.96
N LEU A 65 5.71 -14.45 40.90
CA LEU A 65 6.36 -13.84 39.75
C LEU A 65 7.73 -14.49 39.57
N CYS A 66 7.71 -15.74 39.10
CA CYS A 66 8.84 -16.42 38.52
C CYS A 66 9.27 -15.54 37.35
N CYS A 67 10.23 -14.65 37.63
CA CYS A 67 10.90 -13.85 36.64
C CYS A 67 11.66 -14.83 35.75
N ARG A 68 10.95 -15.38 34.75
CA ARG A 68 11.50 -16.21 33.69
C ARG A 68 12.51 -15.33 32.99
N ARG A 69 13.75 -15.45 33.46
CA ARG A 69 14.96 -14.82 32.93
C ARG A 69 15.09 -15.34 31.51
N LEU A 70 14.41 -14.65 30.58
CA LEU A 70 14.35 -15.01 29.17
C LEU A 70 15.80 -15.19 28.71
N ARG A 71 16.21 -16.45 28.57
CA ARG A 71 17.46 -16.81 27.91
C ARG A 71 17.24 -16.40 26.47
N VAL A 72 17.57 -15.15 26.16
CA VAL A 72 17.44 -14.60 24.82
C VAL A 72 18.37 -15.45 23.96
N ALA A 73 17.80 -16.37 23.19
CA ALA A 73 18.51 -17.11 22.17
C ALA A 73 18.99 -16.09 21.13
N MET A 74 20.20 -15.59 21.33
CA MET A 74 20.71 -14.43 20.60
C MET A 74 21.14 -14.86 19.21
N GLY A 75 20.26 -14.60 18.24
CA GLY A 75 20.38 -15.03 16.85
C GLY A 75 21.53 -14.38 16.07
N ILE A 76 21.25 -14.00 14.82
CA ILE A 76 22.25 -13.42 13.91
C ILE A 76 22.92 -12.21 14.60
N SER A 77 24.25 -12.14 14.57
CA SER A 77 25.05 -11.07 15.16
C SER A 77 25.78 -10.30 14.06
N ARG A 78 25.96 -8.99 14.24
CA ARG A 78 26.71 -8.10 13.32
C ARG A 78 28.04 -7.62 13.90
N ASP A 79 28.58 -8.35 14.87
CA ASP A 79 29.89 -8.06 15.44
C ASP A 79 31.03 -8.32 14.44
N ASN A 80 32.21 -7.82 14.76
CA ASN A 80 33.44 -8.03 13.99
C ASN A 80 34.42 -9.01 14.66
N TRP A 81 34.14 -9.44 15.90
CA TRP A 81 35.09 -10.18 16.73
C TRP A 81 35.04 -11.70 16.54
N HIS A 82 33.96 -12.24 15.95
CA HIS A 82 33.94 -13.63 15.47
C HIS A 82 34.86 -13.88 14.26
N LYS A 83 35.33 -12.82 13.58
CA LYS A 83 36.19 -12.92 12.39
C LYS A 83 37.67 -13.08 12.76
N ARG A 84 38.45 -13.60 11.82
CA ARG A 84 39.93 -13.65 11.90
C ARG A 84 40.54 -12.25 11.91
N ARG A 85 41.76 -12.12 12.44
CA ARG A 85 42.59 -10.90 12.36
C ARG A 85 43.09 -10.68 10.92
N LYS A 86 43.62 -9.48 10.62
CA LYS A 86 44.30 -9.18 9.34
C LYS A 86 45.44 -10.18 9.04
N THR A 87 46.12 -10.66 10.08
CA THR A 87 47.17 -11.70 10.01
C THR A 87 46.63 -13.13 9.85
N GLY A 88 45.33 -13.33 9.61
CA GLY A 88 44.70 -14.66 9.51
C GLY A 88 44.47 -15.37 10.85
N GLY A 89 45.14 -14.96 11.93
CA GLY A 89 45.01 -15.55 13.26
C GLY A 89 43.56 -15.56 13.80
N LYS A 90 43.14 -16.69 14.39
CA LYS A 90 41.82 -16.84 15.03
C LYS A 90 41.78 -16.05 16.33
N ARG A 91 40.70 -15.28 16.54
CA ARG A 91 40.47 -14.47 17.74
C ARG A 91 39.61 -15.25 18.74
N LYS A 92 40.03 -15.31 20.01
CA LYS A 92 39.18 -15.82 21.11
C LYS A 92 38.15 -14.74 21.49
N PRO A 93 36.85 -15.07 21.66
CA PRO A 93 35.84 -14.11 22.09
C PRO A 93 35.99 -13.81 23.59
N TYR A 94 36.05 -12.52 23.94
CA TYR A 94 36.29 -12.05 25.30
C TYR A 94 35.00 -11.71 26.07
N HIS A 95 33.87 -11.59 25.38
CA HIS A 95 32.56 -11.40 25.99
C HIS A 95 31.46 -12.12 25.21
N LYS A 96 30.31 -12.34 25.87
CA LYS A 96 29.08 -12.82 25.23
C LYS A 96 28.54 -11.73 24.27
N LYS A 97 27.82 -12.12 23.22
CA LYS A 97 27.11 -11.21 22.29
C LYS A 97 26.32 -10.14 23.05
N ARG A 98 26.15 -8.93 22.48
CA ARG A 98 25.42 -7.80 23.08
C ARG A 98 24.18 -7.42 22.26
N LYS A 99 23.17 -6.84 22.92
CA LYS A 99 21.87 -6.47 22.30
C LYS A 99 22.01 -5.46 21.16
N TYR A 100 23.00 -4.57 21.19
CA TYR A 100 23.23 -3.61 20.08
C TYR A 100 23.86 -4.27 18.84
N GLU A 101 24.50 -5.43 18.99
CA GLU A 101 25.09 -6.24 17.90
C GLU A 101 24.04 -7.09 17.17
N LEU A 102 22.73 -6.99 17.50
CA LEU A 102 21.72 -7.86 16.90
C LEU A 102 21.54 -7.62 15.40
N GLY A 103 21.59 -8.70 14.63
CA GLY A 103 21.04 -8.81 13.29
C GLY A 103 19.54 -9.09 13.32
N ARG A 104 18.88 -8.95 12.17
CA ARG A 104 17.51 -9.43 11.94
C ARG A 104 17.46 -10.07 10.54
N PRO A 105 16.59 -11.06 10.29
CA PRO A 105 16.42 -11.64 8.95
C PRO A 105 16.19 -10.57 7.86
N PRO A 106 16.57 -10.87 6.61
CA PRO A 106 16.28 -10.01 5.47
C PRO A 106 14.76 -9.97 5.21
N ALA A 107 14.30 -8.93 4.51
CA ALA A 107 12.87 -8.73 4.23
C ALA A 107 12.39 -9.47 2.97
N ASN A 108 13.31 -9.73 2.02
CA ASN A 108 13.07 -10.41 0.75
C ASN A 108 11.78 -9.95 0.03
N THR A 109 11.61 -8.63 -0.05
CA THR A 109 10.46 -7.92 -0.64
C THR A 109 10.09 -8.48 -2.01
N LYS A 110 8.84 -8.93 -2.18
CA LYS A 110 8.31 -9.44 -3.45
C LYS A 110 7.34 -8.47 -4.11
N ILE A 111 7.09 -8.66 -5.40
CA ILE A 111 5.95 -8.03 -6.09
C ILE A 111 4.65 -8.67 -5.58
N GLY A 112 3.63 -7.86 -5.31
CA GLY A 112 2.32 -8.33 -4.83
C GLY A 112 1.61 -7.33 -3.91
N PRO A 113 0.39 -7.64 -3.44
CA PRO A 113 -0.45 -6.70 -2.69
C PRO A 113 0.25 -6.19 -1.43
N ARG A 114 0.26 -4.86 -1.28
CA ARG A 114 1.03 -4.11 -0.26
C ARG A 114 0.90 -4.71 1.15
N ARG A 115 1.99 -5.31 1.65
CA ARG A 115 2.12 -5.83 3.03
C ARG A 115 3.40 -5.32 3.66
N ILE A 116 3.28 -4.51 4.72
CA ILE A 116 4.40 -3.86 5.41
C ILE A 116 4.26 -4.10 6.92
N HIS A 117 5.29 -4.66 7.55
CA HIS A 117 5.34 -4.86 9.00
C HIS A 117 6.23 -3.80 9.66
N THR A 118 5.82 -3.26 10.80
CA THR A 118 6.62 -2.32 11.59
C THR A 118 7.57 -3.08 12.51
N VAL A 119 8.76 -2.52 12.74
CA VAL A 119 9.79 -3.11 13.61
C VAL A 119 10.41 -2.03 14.49
N ARG A 120 10.28 -2.18 15.82
CA ARG A 120 10.97 -1.33 16.81
C ARG A 120 12.49 -1.58 16.76
N VAL A 121 13.27 -0.50 16.77
CA VAL A 121 14.75 -0.53 16.78
C VAL A 121 15.31 0.20 18.01
N ARG A 122 16.64 0.33 18.09
CA ARG A 122 17.34 1.06 19.17
C ARG A 122 16.84 2.51 19.24
N GLY A 123 16.72 3.06 20.45
CA GLY A 123 16.20 4.41 20.68
C GLY A 123 14.69 4.56 20.53
N GLY A 124 13.91 3.48 20.46
CA GLY A 124 12.44 3.54 20.35
C GLY A 124 11.91 3.76 18.92
N ASN A 125 12.77 4.18 18.00
CA ASN A 125 12.45 4.41 16.59
C ASN A 125 11.82 3.18 15.89
N LYS A 126 11.10 3.45 14.80
CA LYS A 126 10.41 2.45 13.96
C LYS A 126 11.14 2.28 12.62
N LYS A 127 11.17 1.07 12.08
CA LYS A 127 11.52 0.76 10.68
C LYS A 127 10.38 -0.01 10.02
N TYR A 128 10.26 0.13 8.71
CA TYR A 128 9.21 -0.50 7.92
C TYR A 128 9.79 -1.61 7.06
N ARG A 129 9.40 -2.85 7.35
CA ARG A 129 9.73 -4.03 6.56
C ARG A 129 8.59 -4.29 5.59
N ALA A 130 8.72 -3.77 4.36
CA ALA A 130 7.90 -4.30 3.29
C ALA A 130 8.19 -5.81 3.12
N LEU A 131 7.14 -6.58 2.88
CA LEU A 131 7.20 -8.00 2.49
C LEU A 131 6.67 -8.16 1.06
N ARG A 132 5.64 -7.40 0.71
CA ARG A 132 5.07 -7.30 -0.63
C ARG A 132 4.82 -5.83 -1.00
N LEU A 133 5.21 -5.43 -2.21
CA LEU A 133 4.93 -4.11 -2.81
C LEU A 133 4.65 -4.28 -4.29
N ASP A 134 3.61 -3.62 -4.76
CA ASP A 134 3.13 -3.56 -6.15
C ASP A 134 3.23 -2.15 -6.74
N VAL A 135 3.32 -1.11 -5.90
CA VAL A 135 3.41 0.30 -6.32
C VAL A 135 4.65 0.98 -5.75
N GLY A 136 5.17 1.94 -6.51
CA GLY A 136 6.32 2.77 -6.13
C GLY A 136 6.15 4.21 -6.63
N ASN A 137 6.95 5.14 -6.10
CA ASN A 137 7.01 6.50 -6.64
C ASN A 137 8.27 6.66 -7.49
N PHE A 138 8.10 6.88 -8.79
CA PHE A 138 9.20 6.92 -9.74
C PHE A 138 9.30 8.30 -10.41
N SER A 139 10.52 8.83 -10.53
CA SER A 139 10.80 10.12 -11.17
C SER A 139 11.29 9.96 -12.60
N TRP A 140 10.73 10.74 -13.52
CA TRP A 140 11.29 11.00 -14.84
C TRP A 140 12.28 12.16 -14.71
N GLY A 141 13.56 11.91 -15.00
CA GLY A 141 14.66 12.86 -14.77
C GLY A 141 14.62 14.05 -15.71
N SER A 142 14.58 13.81 -17.03
CA SER A 142 14.61 14.89 -18.03
C SER A 142 13.45 15.88 -17.92
N GLU A 143 12.26 15.36 -17.63
CA GLU A 143 10.99 16.11 -17.58
C GLU A 143 10.59 16.58 -16.17
N CYS A 144 11.40 16.29 -15.15
CA CYS A 144 11.09 16.56 -13.73
C CYS A 144 9.71 16.03 -13.27
N CYS A 145 9.18 14.98 -13.90
CA CYS A 145 7.84 14.45 -13.64
C CYS A 145 7.89 13.22 -12.72
N THR A 146 7.39 13.35 -11.49
CA THR A 146 7.28 12.22 -10.54
C THR A 146 5.85 11.68 -10.50
N ARG A 147 5.70 10.36 -10.64
CA ARG A 147 4.39 9.67 -10.59
C ARG A 147 4.46 8.39 -9.77
N LYS A 148 3.36 8.11 -9.07
CA LYS A 148 3.10 6.80 -8.48
C LYS A 148 2.71 5.84 -9.61
N THR A 149 3.50 4.80 -9.83
CA THR A 149 3.25 3.79 -10.86
C THR A 149 3.28 2.39 -10.28
N ARG A 150 2.78 1.42 -11.04
CA ARG A 150 2.79 0.01 -10.68
C ARG A 150 4.09 -0.64 -11.16
N ILE A 151 4.70 -1.43 -10.28
CA ILE A 151 5.85 -2.27 -10.58
C ILE A 151 5.34 -3.58 -11.18
N ILE A 152 5.77 -3.90 -12.39
CA ILE A 152 5.29 -5.03 -13.17
C ILE A 152 6.21 -6.23 -12.96
N ASP A 153 7.52 -6.06 -13.15
CA ASP A 153 8.49 -7.15 -13.02
C ASP A 153 9.90 -6.68 -12.64
N VAL A 154 10.72 -7.61 -12.17
CA VAL A 154 12.16 -7.42 -11.97
C VAL A 154 12.93 -7.96 -13.17
N VAL A 155 13.67 -7.12 -13.89
CA VAL A 155 14.40 -7.53 -15.10
C VAL A 155 15.87 -7.77 -14.83
N TYR A 156 16.54 -6.90 -14.08
CA TYR A 156 17.99 -7.00 -13.86
C TYR A 156 18.38 -6.59 -12.44
N ASN A 157 19.41 -7.24 -11.92
CA ASN A 157 20.00 -6.95 -10.62
C ASN A 157 21.51 -7.13 -10.76
N ALA A 158 22.29 -6.13 -10.33
CA ALA A 158 23.74 -6.15 -10.44
C ALA A 158 24.43 -7.04 -9.39
N SER A 159 23.78 -7.36 -8.27
CA SER A 159 24.41 -8.08 -7.16
C SER A 159 24.20 -9.59 -7.17
N ASN A 160 23.06 -10.09 -7.65
CA ASN A 160 22.76 -11.52 -7.69
C ASN A 160 21.60 -11.82 -8.66
N ASN A 161 21.81 -12.77 -9.58
CA ASN A 161 20.83 -13.19 -10.59
C ASN A 161 19.63 -13.94 -9.97
N GLU A 162 19.80 -14.64 -8.86
CA GLU A 162 18.71 -15.36 -8.15
C GLU A 162 17.64 -14.41 -7.59
N LEU A 163 18.01 -13.15 -7.34
CA LEU A 163 17.05 -12.12 -6.94
C LEU A 163 16.13 -11.71 -8.10
N VAL A 164 16.56 -11.87 -9.36
CA VAL A 164 15.72 -11.67 -10.55
C VAL A 164 14.73 -12.82 -10.70
N ARG A 165 15.22 -14.07 -10.69
CA ARG A 165 14.39 -15.29 -10.79
C ARG A 165 13.27 -15.30 -9.75
N THR A 166 13.59 -14.92 -8.52
CA THR A 166 12.64 -14.88 -7.40
C THR A 166 11.87 -13.56 -7.28
N LYS A 167 11.99 -12.62 -8.23
CA LYS A 167 11.32 -11.31 -8.27
C LYS A 167 11.44 -10.51 -6.97
N THR A 168 12.67 -10.37 -6.47
CA THR A 168 12.98 -9.68 -5.21
C THR A 168 13.35 -8.22 -5.43
N LEU A 169 12.55 -7.30 -4.88
CA LEU A 169 12.80 -5.85 -4.93
C LEU A 169 13.89 -5.46 -3.93
N VAL A 170 15.01 -4.92 -4.43
CA VAL A 170 16.12 -4.38 -3.63
C VAL A 170 16.56 -3.01 -4.19
N LYS A 171 17.44 -2.31 -3.46
CA LYS A 171 18.08 -1.08 -3.97
C LYS A 171 18.91 -1.39 -5.22
N ASN A 172 18.91 -0.49 -6.19
CA ASN A 172 19.55 -0.56 -7.51
C ASN A 172 19.11 -1.78 -8.35
N CYS A 173 17.90 -2.29 -8.08
CA CYS A 173 17.26 -3.28 -8.93
C CYS A 173 16.60 -2.57 -10.11
N ILE A 174 16.77 -3.11 -11.32
CA ILE A 174 16.11 -2.62 -12.53
C ILE A 174 14.79 -3.36 -12.70
N VAL A 175 13.71 -2.59 -12.75
CA VAL A 175 12.33 -3.07 -12.81
C VAL A 175 11.62 -2.51 -14.04
N LEU A 176 10.60 -3.23 -14.51
CA LEU A 176 9.60 -2.69 -15.43
C LEU A 176 8.49 -2.02 -14.64
N ILE A 177 8.14 -0.80 -15.02
CA ILE A 177 7.02 -0.05 -14.47
C ILE A 177 6.03 0.33 -15.57
N ASP A 178 4.81 0.62 -15.14
CA ASP A 178 3.73 1.10 -16.01
C ASP A 178 4.07 2.48 -16.63
N SER A 179 3.95 2.63 -17.95
CA SER A 179 4.22 3.90 -18.65
C SER A 179 3.04 4.88 -18.63
N THR A 180 1.81 4.38 -18.37
CA THR A 180 0.58 5.16 -18.57
C THR A 180 0.52 6.49 -17.82
N PRO A 181 0.98 6.64 -16.55
CA PRO A 181 0.88 7.91 -15.83
C PRO A 181 1.83 9.00 -16.37
N TYR A 182 2.93 8.60 -17.02
CA TYR A 182 3.84 9.52 -17.69
C TYR A 182 3.31 9.93 -19.06
N ARG A 183 2.70 8.99 -19.81
CA ARG A 183 2.03 9.28 -21.09
C ARG A 183 0.92 10.32 -20.90
N GLN A 184 0.01 10.08 -19.94
CA GLN A 184 -1.07 11.02 -19.60
C GLN A 184 -0.55 12.41 -19.23
N TRP A 185 0.55 12.48 -18.47
CA TRP A 185 1.18 13.76 -18.13
C TRP A 185 1.80 14.45 -19.36
N TYR A 186 2.51 13.72 -20.22
CA TYR A 186 3.13 14.26 -21.43
C TYR A 186 2.08 14.78 -22.41
N GLU A 187 1.02 14.00 -22.68
CA GLU A 187 -0.10 14.41 -23.53
C GLU A 187 -0.80 15.66 -22.97
N SER A 188 -0.95 15.76 -21.65
CA SER A 188 -1.48 16.96 -20.97
C SER A 188 -0.52 18.16 -21.02
N HIS A 189 0.79 17.95 -20.93
CA HIS A 189 1.79 19.02 -20.82
C HIS A 189 2.17 19.61 -22.19
N TYR A 190 2.35 18.75 -23.20
CA TYR A 190 2.82 19.13 -24.53
C TYR A 190 1.73 19.16 -25.60
N ALA A 191 0.55 18.56 -25.34
CA ALA A 191 -0.51 18.38 -26.35
C ALA A 191 0.02 17.73 -27.64
N LEU A 192 0.80 16.66 -27.46
CA LEU A 192 1.33 15.77 -28.49
C LEU A 192 1.09 14.31 -28.07
N PRO A 193 0.65 13.41 -28.98
CA PRO A 193 0.48 11.99 -28.69
C PRO A 193 1.84 11.30 -28.50
N LEU A 194 1.93 10.36 -27.55
CA LEU A 194 3.18 9.62 -27.25
C LEU A 194 2.93 8.10 -27.16
N GLY A 195 3.82 7.29 -27.76
CA GLY A 195 3.78 5.83 -27.62
C GLY A 195 2.57 5.15 -28.27
N ARG A 196 1.92 5.79 -29.24
CA ARG A 196 0.77 5.22 -29.97
C ARG A 196 1.23 4.54 -31.26
N LYS A 197 0.73 3.34 -31.55
CA LYS A 197 0.97 2.69 -32.86
C LYS A 197 0.30 3.52 -33.96
N LYS A 198 1.03 3.81 -35.04
CA LYS A 198 0.48 4.51 -36.22
C LYS A 198 -0.81 3.82 -36.70
N GLY A 199 -1.91 4.58 -36.78
CA GLY A 199 -3.23 4.07 -37.19
C GLY A 199 -4.14 3.53 -36.07
N ALA A 200 -3.71 3.49 -34.81
CA ALA A 200 -4.61 3.16 -33.70
C ALA A 200 -5.56 4.33 -33.38
N LYS A 201 -6.88 4.08 -33.38
CA LYS A 201 -7.89 5.06 -32.93
C LYS A 201 -7.64 5.42 -31.46
N LEU A 202 -7.76 6.70 -31.13
CA LEU A 202 -7.69 7.17 -29.75
C LEU A 202 -9.04 6.95 -29.05
N THR A 203 -9.06 6.98 -27.71
CA THR A 203 -10.32 7.09 -26.96
C THR A 203 -10.82 8.54 -27.00
N PRO A 204 -12.14 8.79 -26.94
CA PRO A 204 -12.68 10.15 -27.04
C PRO A 204 -12.10 11.11 -25.99
N GLU A 205 -11.91 10.64 -24.76
CA GLU A 205 -11.27 11.41 -23.67
C GLU A 205 -9.85 11.90 -24.04
N GLU A 206 -9.07 11.06 -24.73
CA GLU A 206 -7.69 11.39 -25.12
C GLU A 206 -7.65 12.32 -26.34
N GLU A 207 -8.60 12.18 -27.28
CA GLU A 207 -8.77 13.12 -28.40
C GLU A 207 -9.18 14.51 -27.91
N GLU A 208 -10.11 14.59 -26.96
CA GLU A 208 -10.55 15.86 -26.36
C GLU A 208 -9.39 16.60 -25.67
N ILE A 209 -8.53 15.90 -24.91
CA ILE A 209 -7.39 16.52 -24.23
C ILE A 209 -6.38 17.08 -25.23
N LEU A 210 -6.09 16.34 -26.30
CA LEU A 210 -5.16 16.77 -27.35
C LEU A 210 -5.75 17.95 -28.14
N ASN A 211 -6.95 17.78 -28.69
CA ASN A 211 -7.60 18.71 -29.62
C ASN A 211 -8.39 19.84 -28.95
N LYS A 212 -8.35 19.96 -27.61
CA LYS A 212 -9.03 21.02 -26.86
C LYS A 212 -8.79 22.40 -27.47
N LYS A 213 -9.87 23.08 -27.85
CA LYS A 213 -9.84 24.48 -28.30
C LYS A 213 -9.26 25.35 -27.16
N ARG A 214 -8.17 26.05 -27.45
CA ARG A 214 -7.40 26.87 -26.49
C ARG A 214 -7.41 28.34 -26.94
N SER A 215 -7.35 29.28 -25.99
CA SER A 215 -7.25 30.70 -26.33
C SER A 215 -5.89 31.02 -26.98
N LYS A 216 -5.82 32.08 -27.81
CA LYS A 216 -4.60 32.45 -28.57
C LYS A 216 -3.34 32.53 -27.69
N LYS A 217 -3.44 33.12 -26.49
CA LYS A 217 -2.32 33.21 -25.52
C LYS A 217 -1.89 31.83 -24.97
N ILE A 218 -2.86 30.94 -24.70
CA ILE A 218 -2.57 29.58 -24.23
C ILE A 218 -1.96 28.75 -25.35
N GLN A 219 -2.46 28.85 -26.58
CA GLN A 219 -1.96 28.12 -27.73
C GLN A 219 -0.48 28.46 -27.99
N LYS A 220 -0.12 29.75 -28.03
CA LYS A 220 1.28 30.20 -28.11
C LYS A 220 2.19 29.55 -27.05
N LYS A 221 1.74 29.46 -25.79
CA LYS A 221 2.47 28.80 -24.68
C LYS A 221 2.62 27.28 -24.87
N TYR A 222 1.71 26.61 -25.59
CA TYR A 222 1.90 25.20 -25.98
C TYR A 222 2.84 25.07 -27.17
N ASP A 223 2.72 25.93 -28.18
CA ASP A 223 3.58 25.90 -29.36
C ASP A 223 5.05 26.20 -29.02
N GLU A 224 5.29 27.09 -28.06
CA GLU A 224 6.61 27.32 -27.46
C GLU A 224 7.17 26.07 -26.75
N ARG A 225 6.34 25.34 -25.98
CA ARG A 225 6.75 24.10 -25.32
C ARG A 225 6.98 22.95 -26.29
N LYS A 226 6.19 22.84 -27.36
CA LYS A 226 6.32 21.82 -28.40
C LYS A 226 7.69 21.82 -29.08
N LYS A 227 8.34 22.99 -29.20
CA LYS A 227 9.72 23.11 -29.75
C LYS A 227 10.74 22.24 -29.01
N ASN A 228 10.57 22.07 -27.70
CA ASN A 228 11.51 21.34 -26.84
C ASN A 228 11.03 19.92 -26.50
N ALA A 229 9.91 19.45 -27.05
CA ALA A 229 9.23 18.22 -26.63
C ALA A 229 9.89 16.90 -27.12
N LYS A 230 11.11 16.95 -27.65
CA LYS A 230 11.77 15.82 -28.32
C LYS A 230 12.34 14.81 -27.31
N ILE A 231 11.76 13.62 -27.28
CA ILE A 231 12.23 12.49 -26.45
C ILE A 231 13.28 11.65 -27.22
N SER A 232 14.12 10.90 -26.51
CA SER A 232 15.03 9.91 -27.12
C SER A 232 14.27 8.70 -27.68
N SER A 233 14.72 8.17 -28.83
CA SER A 233 14.11 7.01 -29.50
C SER A 233 13.98 5.78 -28.60
N LEU A 234 14.98 5.48 -27.77
CA LEU A 234 14.97 4.35 -26.83
C LEU A 234 13.90 4.45 -25.74
N LEU A 235 13.43 5.66 -25.41
CA LEU A 235 12.28 5.86 -24.52
C LEU A 235 10.97 5.77 -25.30
N GLU A 236 10.92 6.30 -26.53
CA GLU A 236 9.73 6.19 -27.40
C GLU A 236 9.35 4.73 -27.67
N GLU A 237 10.33 3.86 -27.94
CA GLU A 237 10.14 2.40 -28.03
C GLU A 237 9.50 1.79 -26.76
N GLN A 238 9.92 2.22 -25.57
CA GLN A 238 9.37 1.74 -24.30
C GLN A 238 7.95 2.29 -24.02
N PHE A 239 7.69 3.54 -24.40
CA PHE A 239 6.34 4.11 -24.36
C PHE A 239 5.39 3.34 -25.28
N GLN A 240 5.84 2.95 -26.49
CA GLN A 240 5.08 2.10 -27.42
C GLN A 240 4.83 0.69 -26.86
N GLN A 241 5.77 0.12 -26.08
CA GLN A 241 5.58 -1.15 -25.37
C GLN A 241 4.68 -1.04 -24.11
N GLY A 242 4.31 0.17 -23.70
CA GLY A 242 3.51 0.42 -22.49
C GLY A 242 4.26 0.21 -21.17
N LYS A 243 5.59 0.03 -21.19
CA LYS A 243 6.39 -0.35 -20.02
C LYS A 243 7.75 0.33 -20.06
N LEU A 244 8.10 1.05 -18.99
CA LEU A 244 9.38 1.76 -18.86
C LEU A 244 10.33 0.97 -17.96
N LEU A 245 11.63 1.05 -18.23
CA LEU A 245 12.68 0.55 -17.34
C LEU A 245 13.04 1.61 -16.29
N ALA A 246 13.04 1.20 -15.03
CA ALA A 246 13.34 2.08 -13.89
C ALA A 246 14.31 1.43 -12.89
N CYS A 247 15.09 2.25 -12.20
CA CYS A 247 16.01 1.85 -11.13
C CYS A 247 15.40 2.19 -9.76
N ILE A 248 15.32 1.21 -8.84
CA ILE A 248 14.88 1.45 -7.46
C ILE A 248 16.00 2.12 -6.65
N ALA A 249 15.86 3.40 -6.31
CA ALA A 249 16.83 4.12 -5.49
C ALA A 249 16.63 3.89 -3.98
N SER A 250 15.39 3.58 -3.54
CA SER A 250 15.02 3.37 -2.14
C SER A 250 15.55 2.03 -1.57
N ARG A 251 15.30 1.78 -0.28
CA ARG A 251 15.58 0.50 0.38
C ARG A 251 14.28 -0.11 0.94
N PRO A 252 13.49 -0.87 0.14
CA PRO A 252 12.17 -1.37 0.53
C PRO A 252 12.15 -2.09 1.88
N GLY A 253 13.15 -2.92 2.14
CA GLY A 253 13.33 -3.61 3.42
C GLY A 253 13.78 -2.74 4.60
N GLN A 254 13.79 -1.41 4.51
CA GLN A 254 14.09 -0.47 5.61
C GLN A 254 13.04 0.64 5.75
N CYS A 255 12.64 1.26 4.63
CA CYS A 255 11.66 2.36 4.59
C CYS A 255 10.25 1.91 4.19
N GLY A 256 10.06 0.68 3.73
CA GLY A 256 8.75 0.16 3.29
C GLY A 256 8.26 0.71 1.93
N ARG A 257 9.11 1.43 1.19
CA ARG A 257 8.79 2.05 -0.11
C ARG A 257 9.71 1.55 -1.21
N ALA A 258 9.22 1.47 -2.44
CA ALA A 258 9.98 1.12 -3.64
C ALA A 258 10.04 2.33 -4.59
N ASP A 259 10.78 3.36 -4.18
CA ASP A 259 10.89 4.62 -4.91
C ASP A 259 12.14 4.62 -5.80
N GLY A 260 12.09 5.31 -6.93
CA GLY A 260 13.14 5.21 -7.95
C GLY A 260 13.09 6.28 -9.04
N TYR A 261 13.83 6.03 -10.12
CA TYR A 261 13.89 6.91 -11.29
C TYR A 261 13.88 6.10 -12.59
N LEU A 262 13.42 6.70 -13.68
CA LEU A 262 13.47 6.12 -15.03
C LEU A 262 14.90 6.05 -15.56
N LEU A 263 15.25 4.97 -16.28
CA LEU A 263 16.54 4.87 -16.94
C LEU A 263 16.55 5.68 -18.24
N GLU A 264 17.53 6.56 -18.41
CA GLU A 264 17.64 7.45 -19.58
C GLU A 264 19.07 7.44 -20.16
N GLY A 265 19.21 7.82 -21.44
CA GLY A 265 20.50 8.00 -22.13
C GLY A 265 21.48 6.84 -21.99
N LYS A 266 22.75 7.15 -21.69
CA LYS A 266 23.84 6.17 -21.57
C LYS A 266 23.59 5.10 -20.48
N GLU A 267 22.85 5.43 -19.41
CA GLU A 267 22.51 4.46 -18.36
C GLU A 267 21.51 3.42 -18.90
N LEU A 268 20.50 3.87 -19.65
CA LEU A 268 19.55 3.01 -20.32
C LEU A 268 20.24 2.07 -21.33
N GLU A 269 21.08 2.62 -22.21
CA GLU A 269 21.88 1.84 -23.17
C GLU A 269 22.72 0.75 -22.49
N PHE A 270 23.39 1.10 -21.39
CA PHE A 270 24.20 0.17 -20.62
C PHE A 270 23.38 -1.00 -20.08
N TYR A 271 22.23 -0.73 -19.45
CA TYR A 271 21.37 -1.80 -18.90
C TYR A 271 20.68 -2.60 -19.99
N LEU A 272 20.22 -1.99 -21.09
CA LEU A 272 19.69 -2.69 -22.25
C LEU A 272 20.73 -3.67 -22.82
N ARG A 273 21.99 -3.25 -22.97
CA ARG A 273 23.09 -4.12 -23.40
C ARG A 273 23.34 -5.28 -22.43
N LYS A 274 23.32 -5.03 -21.11
CA LYS A 274 23.45 -6.09 -20.09
C LYS A 274 22.27 -7.07 -20.08
N ILE A 275 21.05 -6.60 -20.33
CA ILE A 275 19.85 -7.45 -20.42
C ILE A 275 19.90 -8.31 -21.68
N LYS A 276 20.24 -7.72 -22.85
CA LYS A 276 20.43 -8.46 -24.11
C LYS A 276 21.50 -9.55 -23.96
N ALA A 277 22.68 -9.21 -23.42
CA ALA A 277 23.78 -10.15 -23.20
C ALA A 277 23.46 -11.27 -22.18
N ARG A 278 22.46 -11.08 -21.30
CA ARG A 278 21.97 -12.13 -20.38
C ARG A 278 20.83 -12.96 -20.97
N LYS A 279 20.18 -12.51 -22.04
CA LYS A 279 19.12 -13.26 -22.74
C LYS A 279 19.67 -14.12 -23.89
N GLY A 280 20.81 -13.73 -24.48
CA GLY A 280 21.54 -14.52 -25.48
C GLY A 280 22.52 -15.54 -24.89
N LYS A 281 22.36 -15.89 -23.61
CA LYS A 281 23.06 -16.97 -22.91
C LYS A 281 22.01 -17.86 -22.25
#